data_AF-A0A1J3ISB4-F1
#
_entry.id   AF-A0A1J3ISB4-F1
#
_cell.length_a   1.000
_cell.length_b   1.000
_cell.length_c   1.000
_cell.angle_alpha   90.00
_cell.angle_beta   90.00
_cell.angle_gamma   90.00
#
_symmetry.space_group_name_H-M   'P 1'
#
loop_
_entity.id
_entity.type
_entity.pdbx_description
1 polymer ?
#
loop_
_entity_poly.entity_id
_entity_poly.type
_entity_poly.pdbx_seq_one_letter_code
_entity_poly.pdbx_strand_id
1 'polypeptide(L)'
;GFLNLKMKKWIRATITRSCAIIPTMIVALVFNSSATLLDELNEWLNVLQSVQIPFAVIPLLCLVSNERIMGSFKIKPLVQAISWLVAALVIAINGYLMVNFFSGAAKSVVMLVLVIIFALAYVFFVLYLISRGFTYTPWQLVASEKAKERDDE
;
A
#
# COMPACT_ATOMS: atom_id res chain seq x y z
N GLY A 1 1.39 -14.76 -14.49
CA GLY A 1 2.13 -14.38 -13.27
C GLY A 1 1.56 -15.19 -12.13
N PHE A 2 0.50 -14.68 -11.50
CA PHE A 2 -0.29 -15.40 -10.48
C PHE A 2 -1.36 -16.32 -11.07
N LEU A 3 -2.08 -15.85 -12.11
CA LEU A 3 -2.91 -16.68 -12.97
C LEU A 3 -2.13 -16.86 -14.27
N ASN A 4 -1.79 -18.08 -14.66
CA ASN A 4 -1.02 -18.36 -15.87
C ASN A 4 -1.92 -18.27 -17.14
N LEU A 5 -2.72 -17.20 -17.23
CA LEU A 5 -3.67 -16.95 -18.30
C LEU A 5 -2.97 -16.26 -19.48
N LYS A 6 -2.84 -16.97 -20.60
CA LYS A 6 -2.34 -16.41 -21.87
C LYS A 6 -3.44 -15.58 -22.53
N MET A 7 -3.56 -14.31 -22.15
CA MET A 7 -4.50 -13.35 -22.75
C MET A 7 -3.77 -12.28 -23.58
N LYS A 8 -4.37 -11.87 -24.71
CA LYS A 8 -3.88 -10.75 -25.52
C LYS A 8 -3.97 -9.45 -24.70
N LYS A 9 -2.97 -8.57 -24.83
CA LYS A 9 -2.88 -7.30 -24.07
C LYS A 9 -4.15 -6.44 -24.18
N TRP A 10 -4.79 -6.44 -25.36
CA TRP A 10 -6.05 -5.72 -25.62
C TRP A 10 -7.24 -6.28 -24.85
N ILE A 11 -7.42 -7.60 -24.81
CA ILE A 11 -8.52 -8.26 -24.07
C ILE A 11 -8.41 -7.94 -22.57
N ARG A 12 -7.21 -8.03 -22.02
CA ARG A 12 -6.98 -7.67 -20.61
C ARG A 12 -7.36 -6.22 -20.34
N ALA A 13 -6.97 -5.29 -21.22
CA ALA A 13 -7.29 -3.88 -21.08
C ALA A 13 -8.79 -3.60 -21.18
N THR A 14 -9.49 -4.23 -22.13
CA THR A 14 -10.95 -4.11 -22.28
C THR A 14 -11.68 -4.63 -21.05
N ILE A 15 -11.30 -5.81 -20.53
CA ILE A 15 -11.94 -6.38 -19.33
C ILE A 15 -11.76 -5.45 -18.13
N THR A 16 -10.52 -5.01 -17.83
CA THR A 16 -10.28 -4.12 -16.68
C THR A 16 -10.99 -2.77 -16.80
N ARG A 17 -11.10 -2.23 -18.02
CA ARG A 17 -11.83 -0.98 -18.26
C ARG A 17 -13.33 -1.16 -18.14
N SER A 18 -13.90 -2.23 -18.70
CA SER A 18 -15.32 -2.52 -18.55
C SER A 18 -15.70 -2.75 -17.09
N CYS A 19 -14.90 -3.52 -16.34
CA CYS A 19 -15.13 -3.75 -14.91
C CYS A 19 -15.02 -2.48 -14.06
N ALA A 20 -14.26 -1.46 -14.48
CA ALA A 20 -14.20 -0.17 -13.78
C ALA A 20 -15.31 0.80 -14.23
N ILE A 21 -15.60 0.86 -15.52
CA ILE A 21 -16.57 1.80 -16.10
C ILE A 21 -18.00 1.37 -15.78
N ILE A 22 -18.33 0.09 -15.83
CA ILE A 22 -19.71 -0.39 -15.61
C ILE A 22 -20.24 -0.02 -14.22
N PRO A 23 -19.54 -0.33 -13.10
CA PRO A 23 -20.00 0.07 -11.77
C PRO A 23 -20.11 1.58 -11.64
N THR A 24 -19.10 2.31 -12.15
CA THR A 24 -19.08 3.78 -12.10
C THR A 24 -20.27 4.38 -12.86
N MET A 25 -20.62 3.83 -14.02
CA MET A 25 -21.75 4.29 -14.83
C MET A 25 -23.09 3.96 -14.18
N ILE A 26 -23.24 2.76 -13.59
CA ILE A 26 -24.45 2.39 -12.84
C ILE A 26 -24.65 3.33 -11.66
N VAL A 27 -23.58 3.58 -10.89
CA VAL A 27 -23.58 4.54 -9.78
C VAL A 27 -23.98 5.93 -10.28
N ALA A 28 -23.35 6.44 -11.34
CA ALA A 28 -23.66 7.76 -11.88
C ALA A 28 -25.13 7.90 -12.33
N LEU A 29 -25.70 6.88 -12.97
CA LEU A 29 -27.09 6.89 -13.46
C LEU A 29 -28.12 6.75 -12.34
N VAL A 30 -27.85 5.89 -11.34
CA VAL A 30 -28.76 5.67 -10.21
C VAL A 30 -28.72 6.84 -9.22
N PHE A 31 -27.55 7.47 -9.03
CA PHE A 31 -27.32 8.49 -8.00
C PHE A 31 -27.33 9.93 -8.50
N ASN A 32 -27.79 10.19 -9.74
CA ASN A 32 -27.88 11.54 -10.36
C ASN A 32 -28.63 12.60 -9.52
N SER A 33 -29.36 12.20 -8.47
CA SER A 33 -30.11 13.10 -7.59
C SER A 33 -29.57 13.20 -6.15
N SER A 34 -28.52 12.45 -5.78
CA SER A 34 -28.04 12.35 -4.39
C SER A 34 -26.52 12.54 -4.30
N ALA A 35 -26.05 13.79 -4.24
CA ALA A 35 -24.63 14.10 -4.06
C ALA A 35 -24.01 13.42 -2.83
N THR A 36 -24.80 13.30 -1.76
CA THR A 36 -24.43 12.64 -0.50
C THR A 36 -24.02 11.17 -0.65
N LEU A 37 -24.64 10.41 -1.57
CA LEU A 37 -24.33 8.99 -1.75
C LEU A 37 -23.06 8.77 -2.58
N LEU A 38 -22.74 9.71 -3.47
CA LEU A 38 -21.47 9.69 -4.20
C LEU A 38 -20.30 10.01 -3.26
N ASP A 39 -20.49 10.95 -2.34
CA ASP A 39 -19.52 11.28 -1.30
C ASP A 39 -19.28 10.07 -0.38
N GLU A 40 -20.35 9.43 0.12
CA GLU A 40 -20.24 8.19 0.91
C GLU A 40 -19.50 7.09 0.15
N LEU A 41 -19.86 6.84 -1.12
CA LEU A 41 -19.20 5.81 -1.94
C LEU A 41 -17.71 6.11 -2.16
N ASN A 42 -17.36 7.38 -2.39
CA ASN A 42 -15.98 7.80 -2.52
C ASN A 42 -15.19 7.61 -1.22
N GLU A 43 -15.79 7.92 -0.07
CA GLU A 43 -15.17 7.65 1.23
C GLU A 43 -14.95 6.15 1.47
N TRP A 44 -15.93 5.30 1.11
CA TRP A 44 -15.78 3.84 1.14
C TRP A 44 -14.63 3.34 0.25
N LEU A 45 -14.51 3.88 -0.97
CA LEU A 45 -13.42 3.55 -1.87
C LEU A 45 -12.05 3.96 -1.30
N ASN A 46 -11.96 5.14 -0.69
CA ASN A 46 -10.75 5.61 -0.03
C ASN A 46 -10.34 4.69 1.14
N VAL A 47 -11.29 4.23 1.95
CA VAL A 47 -11.04 3.26 3.02
C VAL A 47 -10.54 1.93 2.43
N LEU A 48 -11.19 1.42 1.39
CA LEU A 48 -10.76 0.19 0.74
C LEU A 48 -9.35 0.31 0.14
N GLN A 49 -9.03 1.46 -0.48
CA GLN A 49 -7.70 1.75 -1.00
C GLN A 49 -6.66 1.84 0.12
N SER A 50 -7.00 2.48 1.26
CA SER A 50 -6.09 2.61 2.41
C SER A 50 -5.64 1.25 2.96
N VAL A 51 -6.54 0.26 2.93
CA VAL A 51 -6.24 -1.12 3.33
C VAL A 51 -5.37 -1.82 2.29
N GLN A 52 -5.51 -1.52 1.00
CA GLN A 52 -4.75 -2.20 -0.07
C GLN A 52 -3.31 -1.71 -0.20
N ILE A 53 -3.04 -0.43 0.03
CA ILE A 53 -1.74 0.20 -0.21
C ILE A 53 -0.58 -0.53 0.49
N PRO A 54 -0.64 -0.87 1.80
CA PRO A 54 0.47 -1.54 2.49
C PRO A 54 0.78 -2.92 1.89
N PHE A 55 -0.24 -3.68 1.46
CA PHE A 55 -0.05 -4.99 0.84
C PHE A 55 0.57 -4.91 -0.55
N ALA A 56 0.45 -3.79 -1.26
CA ALA A 56 1.13 -3.59 -2.53
C ALA A 56 2.57 -3.11 -2.32
N VAL A 57 2.77 -2.13 -1.43
CA VAL A 57 4.05 -1.44 -1.26
C VAL A 57 5.08 -2.31 -0.54
N ILE A 58 4.72 -3.02 0.52
CA ILE A 58 5.66 -3.80 1.33
C ILE A 58 6.33 -4.93 0.51
N PRO A 59 5.57 -5.78 -0.23
CA PRO A 59 6.19 -6.79 -1.09
C PRO A 59 7.00 -6.19 -2.23
N LEU A 60 6.56 -5.07 -2.81
CA LEU A 60 7.31 -4.37 -3.86
C LEU A 60 8.67 -3.89 -3.35
N LEU A 61 8.72 -3.27 -2.17
CA LEU A 61 9.99 -2.84 -1.55
C LEU A 61 10.91 -4.02 -1.25
N CYS A 62 10.35 -5.13 -0.75
CA CYS A 62 11.11 -6.35 -0.50
C CYS A 62 11.66 -6.93 -1.82
N LEU A 63 10.86 -6.92 -2.89
CA LEU A 63 11.24 -7.43 -4.21
C LEU A 63 12.38 -6.62 -4.84
N VAL A 64 12.28 -5.30 -4.76
CA VAL A 64 13.25 -4.36 -5.35
C VAL A 64 14.55 -4.30 -4.52
N SER A 65 14.49 -4.59 -3.23
CA SER A 65 15.66 -4.69 -2.34
C SER A 65 16.39 -6.05 -2.46
N ASN A 66 15.75 -7.08 -3.03
CA ASN A 66 16.31 -8.43 -3.08
C ASN A 66 17.27 -8.63 -4.27
N GLU A 67 18.53 -8.87 -3.94
CA GLU A 67 19.61 -9.11 -4.90
C GLU A 67 19.42 -10.39 -5.73
N ARG A 68 18.77 -11.42 -5.19
CA ARG A 68 18.47 -12.65 -5.96
C ARG A 68 17.48 -12.41 -7.10
N ILE A 69 16.63 -11.39 -6.98
CA ILE A 69 15.54 -11.14 -7.94
C ILE A 69 15.91 -10.00 -8.90
N MET A 70 16.57 -8.95 -8.40
CA MET A 70 17.00 -7.80 -9.22
C MET A 70 18.42 -7.90 -9.80
N GLY A 71 19.27 -8.80 -9.30
CA GLY A 71 20.65 -8.92 -9.76
C GLY A 71 21.40 -7.58 -9.63
N SER A 72 22.02 -7.11 -10.71
CA SER A 72 22.78 -5.85 -10.72
C SER A 72 21.90 -4.58 -10.68
N PHE A 73 20.58 -4.69 -10.77
CA PHE A 73 19.66 -3.55 -10.72
C PHE A 73 19.12 -3.28 -9.30
N LYS A 74 19.67 -3.94 -8.28
CA LYS A 74 19.30 -3.74 -6.88
C LYS A 74 19.39 -2.26 -6.49
N ILE A 75 18.38 -1.79 -5.76
CA ILE A 75 18.39 -0.41 -5.26
C ILE A 75 19.51 -0.19 -4.24
N LYS A 76 20.15 1.00 -4.32
CA LYS A 76 21.14 1.40 -3.34
C LYS A 76 20.49 1.54 -1.95
N PRO A 77 21.23 1.29 -0.85
CA PRO A 77 20.68 1.33 0.52
C PRO A 77 20.09 2.70 0.90
N LEU A 78 20.62 3.79 0.32
CA LEU A 78 20.06 5.14 0.48
C LEU A 78 18.67 5.25 -0.16
N VAL A 79 18.50 4.75 -1.38
CA VAL A 79 17.20 4.73 -2.08
C VAL A 79 16.23 3.82 -1.34
N GLN A 80 16.69 2.68 -0.82
CA GLN A 80 15.89 1.80 0.02
C GLN A 80 15.38 2.51 1.28
N ALA A 81 16.24 3.25 2.00
CA ALA A 81 15.84 4.01 3.19
C ALA A 81 14.80 5.09 2.84
N ILE A 82 15.00 5.84 1.75
CA ILE A 82 14.04 6.84 1.27
C ILE A 82 12.72 6.18 0.88
N SER A 83 12.75 5.06 0.14
CA SER A 83 11.53 4.35 -0.28
C SER A 83 10.75 3.79 0.91
N TRP A 84 11.42 3.31 1.96
CA TRP A 84 10.78 2.90 3.22
C TRP A 84 10.18 4.08 3.99
N LEU A 85 10.86 5.24 4.01
CA LEU A 85 10.31 6.46 4.61
C LEU A 85 9.05 6.94 3.88
N VAL A 86 9.09 6.98 2.54
CA VAL A 86 7.93 7.34 1.73
C VAL A 86 6.79 6.34 1.93
N ALA A 87 7.09 5.05 1.97
CA ALA A 87 6.09 4.02 2.26
C ALA A 87 5.46 4.22 3.65
N ALA A 88 6.26 4.45 4.69
CA ALA A 88 5.75 4.71 6.04
C ALA A 88 4.84 5.96 6.07
N LEU A 89 5.23 7.03 5.38
CA LEU A 89 4.43 8.25 5.27
C LEU A 89 3.08 7.98 4.58
N VAL A 90 3.09 7.30 3.44
CA VAL A 90 1.86 6.97 2.69
C VAL A 90 0.94 6.08 3.52
N ILE A 91 1.50 5.07 4.21
CA ILE A 91 0.74 4.18 5.10
C ILE A 91 0.11 4.97 6.25
N ALA A 92 0.85 5.91 6.86
CA ALA A 92 0.34 6.74 7.94
C ALA A 92 -0.82 7.66 7.49
N ILE A 93 -0.69 8.32 6.34
CA ILE A 93 -1.74 9.18 5.78
C ILE A 93 -3.01 8.36 5.47
N ASN A 94 -2.84 7.19 4.84
CA ASN A 94 -3.97 6.31 4.52
C ASN A 94 -4.63 5.76 5.79
N GLY A 95 -3.85 5.40 6.81
CA GLY A 95 -4.35 4.99 8.12
C GLY A 95 -5.14 6.10 8.82
N TYR A 96 -4.69 7.35 8.74
CA TYR A 96 -5.42 8.50 9.28
C TYR A 96 -6.77 8.68 8.60
N LEU A 97 -6.82 8.62 7.25
CA LEU A 97 -8.07 8.70 6.49
C LEU A 97 -9.08 7.62 6.92
N MET A 98 -8.59 6.38 7.09
CA MET A 98 -9.40 5.25 7.55
C MET A 98 -10.00 5.52 8.94
N VAL A 99 -9.19 5.90 9.92
CA VAL A 99 -9.67 6.18 11.29
C VAL A 99 -10.67 7.34 11.31
N ASN A 100 -10.41 8.40 10.54
CA ASN A 100 -11.30 9.55 10.43
C ASN A 100 -12.68 9.15 9.90
N PHE A 101 -12.73 8.36 8.81
CA PHE A 101 -13.99 7.89 8.23
C PHE A 101 -14.80 7.05 9.22
N PHE A 102 -14.17 6.07 9.86
CA PHE A 102 -14.87 5.20 10.80
C PHE A 102 -15.33 5.92 12.07
N SER A 103 -14.59 6.94 12.51
CA SER A 103 -15.01 7.78 13.63
C SER A 103 -16.27 8.60 13.29
N GLY A 104 -16.39 9.06 12.04
CA GLY A 104 -17.58 9.74 11.54
C GLY A 104 -18.78 8.80 11.29
N ALA A 105 -18.52 7.55 10.87
CA ALA A 105 -19.55 6.57 10.56
C ALA A 105 -20.13 5.84 11.80
N ALA A 106 -19.45 5.90 12.96
CA ALA A 106 -19.85 5.17 14.16
C ALA A 106 -21.09 5.80 14.83
N LYS A 107 -22.25 5.15 14.67
CA LYS A 107 -23.51 5.54 15.34
C LYS A 107 -23.62 5.05 16.79
N SER A 108 -22.75 4.11 17.20
CA SER A 108 -22.75 3.49 18.54
C SER A 108 -21.33 3.36 19.07
N VAL A 109 -21.15 3.59 20.38
CA VAL A 109 -19.85 3.47 21.08
C VAL A 109 -19.26 2.07 20.95
N VAL A 110 -20.10 1.03 20.92
CA VAL A 110 -19.65 -0.36 20.74
C VAL A 110 -19.01 -0.55 19.36
N MET A 111 -19.60 0.04 18.32
CA MET A 111 -19.08 -0.03 16.96
C MET A 111 -17.75 0.72 16.84
N LEU A 112 -17.65 1.88 17.50
CA LEU A 112 -16.42 2.67 17.57
C LEU A 112 -15.28 1.88 18.24
N VAL A 113 -15.55 1.23 19.38
CA VAL A 113 -14.54 0.42 20.09
C VAL A 113 -14.08 -0.76 19.22
N LEU A 114 -15.01 -1.47 18.56
CA LEU A 114 -14.67 -2.57 17.66
C LEU A 114 -13.79 -2.12 16.49
N VAL A 115 -14.11 -0.97 15.89
CA VAL A 115 -13.31 -0.43 14.79
C VAL A 115 -11.92 0.00 15.24
N ILE A 116 -11.81 0.66 16.40
CA ILE A 116 -10.50 1.04 16.94
C ILE A 116 -9.65 -0.20 17.19
N ILE A 117 -10.23 -1.26 17.76
CA ILE A 117 -9.53 -2.53 17.98
C ILE A 117 -9.05 -3.12 16.65
N PHE A 118 -9.92 -3.17 15.63
CA PHE A 118 -9.56 -3.69 14.31
C PHE A 118 -8.48 -2.84 13.63
N ALA A 119 -8.60 -1.51 13.70
CA ALA A 119 -7.63 -0.57 13.16
C ALA A 119 -6.28 -0.68 13.86
N LEU A 120 -6.24 -0.82 15.19
CA LEU A 120 -5.01 -1.03 15.96
C LEU A 120 -4.37 -2.38 15.61
N ALA A 121 -5.16 -3.45 15.49
CA ALA A 121 -4.66 -4.76 15.07
C ALA A 121 -4.07 -4.70 13.65
N TYR A 122 -4.71 -3.97 12.74
CA TYR A 122 -4.22 -3.74 11.39
C TYR A 122 -2.91 -2.93 11.38
N VAL A 123 -2.85 -1.83 12.13
CA VAL A 123 -1.64 -1.00 12.26
C VAL A 123 -0.49 -1.82 12.86
N PHE A 124 -0.77 -2.63 13.90
CA PHE A 124 0.22 -3.53 14.49
C PHE A 124 0.72 -4.56 13.47
N PHE A 125 -0.18 -5.15 12.68
CA PHE A 125 0.19 -6.07 11.61
C PHE A 125 1.05 -5.41 10.53
N VAL A 126 0.72 -4.18 10.13
CA VAL A 126 1.52 -3.42 9.16
C VAL A 126 2.89 -3.06 9.74
N LEU A 127 2.96 -2.62 11.01
CA LEU A 127 4.23 -2.38 11.70
C LEU A 127 5.08 -3.64 11.82
N TYR A 128 4.46 -4.80 12.06
CA TYR A 128 5.13 -6.09 12.05
C TYR A 128 5.71 -6.41 10.67
N LEU A 129 4.95 -6.18 9.60
CA LEU A 129 5.43 -6.35 8.23
C LEU A 129 6.58 -5.39 7.89
N ILE A 130 6.50 -4.13 8.32
CA ILE A 130 7.56 -3.13 8.14
C ILE A 130 8.82 -3.54 8.89
N SER A 131 8.70 -3.92 10.17
CA SER A 131 9.83 -4.34 11.00
C SER A 131 10.56 -5.54 10.38
N ARG A 132 9.80 -6.52 9.89
CA ARG A 132 10.36 -7.67 9.18
C ARG A 132 11.05 -7.27 7.87
N GLY A 133 10.48 -6.32 7.12
CA GLY A 133 11.07 -5.79 5.88
C GLY A 133 12.33 -4.94 6.12
N PHE A 134 12.42 -4.24 7.26
CA PHE A 134 13.57 -3.41 7.62
C PHE A 134 14.81 -4.24 7.98
N THR A 135 14.64 -5.48 8.46
CA THR A 135 15.74 -6.42 8.79
C THR A 135 16.70 -6.72 7.63
N TYR A 136 16.39 -6.26 6.41
CA TYR A 136 17.26 -6.32 5.23
C TYR A 136 17.96 -4.99 4.91
N THR A 137 18.12 -4.06 5.86
CA THR A 137 18.98 -2.89 5.66
C THR A 137 20.46 -3.31 5.74
N PRO A 138 21.23 -3.26 4.63
CA PRO A 138 22.64 -3.60 4.67
C PRO A 138 23.45 -2.35 5.05
N TRP A 139 23.09 -1.68 6.15
CA TRP A 139 23.89 -0.59 6.71
C TRP A 139 25.31 -1.07 7.07
N GLN A 140 25.47 -2.38 7.25
CA GLN A 140 26.76 -3.05 7.44
C GLN A 140 27.61 -3.14 6.16
N LEU A 141 27.02 -3.21 4.95
CA LEU A 141 27.79 -3.32 3.71
C LEU A 141 28.35 -1.96 3.23
N VAL A 142 27.57 -0.87 3.37
CA VAL A 142 28.06 0.48 3.03
C VAL A 142 29.13 0.95 4.01
N ALA A 143 28.98 0.61 5.30
CA ALA A 143 30.03 0.85 6.29
C ALA A 143 31.30 0.02 5.98
N SER A 144 31.13 -1.20 5.47
CA SER A 144 32.25 -2.07 5.05
C SER A 144 32.95 -1.59 3.78
N GLU A 145 32.24 -1.10 2.76
CA GLU A 145 32.86 -0.54 1.54
C GLU A 145 33.64 0.73 1.86
N LYS A 146 33.07 1.64 2.68
CA LYS A 146 33.75 2.88 3.08
C LYS A 146 34.93 2.67 4.03
N ALA A 147 34.97 1.56 4.76
CA ALA A 147 36.13 1.17 5.56
C ALA A 147 37.23 0.61 4.66
N LYS A 148 36.87 -0.22 3.67
CA LYS A 148 37.81 -0.84 2.74
C LYS A 148 38.48 0.16 1.81
N GLU A 149 37.74 1.13 1.26
CA GLU A 149 38.32 2.24 0.47
C GLU A 149 39.28 3.14 1.27
N ARG A 150 39.18 3.14 2.61
CA ARG A 150 40.01 3.96 3.48
C ARG A 150 41.28 3.25 3.98
N ASP A 151 41.33 1.93 3.84
CA ASP A 151 42.51 1.11 4.13
C ASP A 151 43.37 0.88 2.85
N ASP A 152 42.81 1.17 1.67
CA ASP A 152 43.48 1.06 0.36
C ASP A 152 44.15 2.40 -0.10
N GLU A 153 43.99 3.51 0.65
CA GLU A 153 44.68 4.81 0.49
C GLU A 153 45.85 4.96 1.49
#